data_AF-A0A518DYJ9-F1
#
_entry.id   AF-A0A518DYJ9-F1
#
_cell.length_a   1.000
_cell.length_b   1.000
_cell.length_c   1.000
_cell.angle_alpha   90.00
_cell.angle_beta   90.00
_cell.angle_gamma   90.00
#
_symmetry.space_group_name_H-M   'P 1'
#
loop_
_entity.id
_entity.type
_entity.pdbx_description
1 polymer ?
#
loop_
_entity_poly.entity_id
_entity_poly.type
_entity_poly.pdbx_seq_one_letter_code
_entity_poly.pdbx_strand_id
1 'polypeptide(L)'
;MTSDRRRQGFTLVELLVVIAIIGVLVALLLPAVQAAREAARRSQCSNNLKQLGLGVHGFIDQNKKLPPGVVDNLLSSTSGANGAVLNGWSWGAQILPFMELSTMYDTLQPTTYAYIFGGATPGTDQKNRLSQALPVFICPTDAESTTQTFDGYVQTSCNYVGNCQQKQLDNEGANNANGVLFNSSYGKLKIRDITDGTTNTILLGERATRARSTGTGTLWGAAKPYGNLIDTRSSGSTPERKYNRIYVLGGGHRRINQNSTSVSYSSLHGKGAQFVFCDGSTHFISESVENDVQHNVSNTVFEYLQDRKDGISFDMEDLNP
;
A
#
# COMPACT_ATOMS: atom_id res chain seq x y z
N MET A 1 37.80 -58.35 -34.56
CA MET A 1 36.53 -58.70 -33.90
C MET A 1 35.79 -57.42 -33.54
N THR A 2 34.87 -56.99 -34.40
CA THR A 2 33.98 -55.85 -34.14
C THR A 2 32.57 -56.42 -33.96
N SER A 3 32.08 -56.41 -32.72
CA SER A 3 30.72 -56.88 -32.40
C SER A 3 29.72 -55.85 -32.94
N ASP A 4 28.97 -56.25 -33.98
CA ASP A 4 27.90 -55.45 -34.56
C ASP A 4 26.73 -55.38 -33.57
N ARG A 5 26.65 -54.28 -32.81
CA ARG A 5 25.52 -54.02 -31.92
C ARG A 5 24.28 -53.75 -32.78
N ARG A 6 23.39 -54.74 -32.90
CA ARG A 6 22.03 -54.56 -33.42
C ARG A 6 21.35 -53.41 -32.66
N ARG A 7 21.10 -52.31 -33.37
CA ARG A 7 20.28 -51.20 -32.84
C ARG A 7 18.84 -51.71 -32.71
N GLN A 8 18.33 -51.78 -31.49
CA GLN A 8 16.92 -52.04 -31.24
C GLN A 8 16.13 -50.79 -31.67
N GLY A 9 15.17 -50.96 -32.58
CA GLY A 9 14.27 -49.89 -33.01
C GLY A 9 13.19 -49.64 -31.97
N PHE A 10 12.84 -48.37 -31.76
CA PHE A 10 11.81 -47.97 -30.81
C PHE A 10 10.41 -48.17 -31.40
N THR A 11 9.49 -48.77 -30.66
CA THR A 11 8.10 -48.98 -31.12
C THR A 11 7.24 -47.74 -30.88
N LEU A 12 6.22 -47.55 -31.73
CA LEU A 12 5.26 -46.44 -31.60
C LEU A 12 4.57 -46.45 -30.22
N VAL A 13 4.30 -47.65 -29.68
CA VAL A 13 3.65 -47.83 -28.38
C VAL A 13 4.54 -47.35 -27.24
N GLU A 14 5.85 -47.66 -27.26
CA GLU A 14 6.79 -47.19 -26.25
C GLU A 14 6.88 -45.66 -26.24
N LEU A 15 6.86 -45.02 -27.42
CA LEU A 15 6.82 -43.56 -27.52
C LEU A 15 5.55 -42.99 -26.89
N LEU A 16 4.40 -43.59 -27.22
CA LEU A 16 3.09 -43.12 -26.78
C LEU A 16 2.93 -43.23 -25.26
N VAL A 17 3.44 -44.30 -24.64
CA VAL A 17 3.41 -44.46 -23.18
C VAL A 17 4.29 -43.41 -22.50
N VAL A 18 5.48 -43.14 -23.02
CA VAL A 18 6.40 -42.15 -22.42
C VAL A 18 5.79 -40.74 -22.48
N ILE A 19 5.22 -40.34 -23.63
CA ILE A 19 4.57 -39.02 -23.73
C ILE A 19 3.33 -38.94 -22.83
N ALA A 20 2.57 -40.03 -22.66
CA ALA A 20 1.42 -40.07 -21.76
C ALA A 20 1.84 -39.88 -20.30
N ILE A 21 2.91 -40.55 -19.86
CA ILE A 21 3.44 -40.39 -18.49
C ILE A 21 3.96 -38.96 -18.28
N ILE A 22 4.74 -38.41 -19.22
CA ILE A 22 5.23 -37.02 -19.14
C ILE A 22 4.05 -36.05 -19.09
N GLY A 23 3.02 -36.27 -19.92
CA GLY A 23 1.80 -35.46 -19.95
C GLY A 23 1.09 -35.45 -18.60
N VAL A 24 0.92 -36.61 -17.95
CA VAL A 24 0.33 -36.70 -16.61
C VAL A 24 1.19 -36.00 -15.56
N LEU A 25 2.51 -36.22 -15.57
CA LEU A 25 3.41 -35.58 -14.62
C LEU A 25 3.38 -34.05 -14.75
N VAL A 26 3.44 -33.52 -15.98
CA VAL A 26 3.36 -32.07 -16.23
C VAL A 26 2.00 -31.50 -15.82
N ALA A 27 0.91 -32.21 -16.11
CA ALA A 27 -0.45 -31.79 -15.73
C ALA A 27 -0.63 -31.68 -14.21
N LEU A 28 0.03 -32.54 -13.43
CA LEU A 28 0.00 -32.48 -11.96
C LEU A 28 0.97 -31.43 -11.40
N LEU A 29 2.13 -31.24 -12.03
CA LEU A 29 3.17 -30.31 -11.55
C LEU A 29 2.85 -28.85 -11.85
N LEU A 30 2.22 -28.54 -12.99
CA LEU A 30 1.98 -27.15 -13.39
C LEU A 30 1.10 -26.38 -12.39
N PRO A 31 -0.07 -26.90 -11.94
CA PRO A 31 -0.88 -26.22 -10.92
C PRO A 31 -0.13 -26.05 -9.59
N ALA A 32 0.63 -27.06 -9.18
CA ALA A 32 1.40 -27.05 -7.93
C ALA A 32 2.50 -25.98 -7.95
N VAL A 33 3.27 -25.88 -9.03
CA VAL A 33 4.32 -24.87 -9.18
C VAL A 33 3.74 -23.45 -9.16
N GLN A 34 2.57 -23.22 -9.78
CA GLN A 34 1.93 -21.90 -9.77
C GLN A 34 1.42 -21.52 -8.37
N ALA A 35 0.79 -22.46 -7.67
CA ALA A 35 0.35 -22.25 -6.29
C ALA A 35 1.53 -21.94 -5.35
N ALA A 36 2.65 -22.66 -5.50
CA ALA A 36 3.86 -22.41 -4.73
C ALA A 36 4.47 -21.03 -5.02
N ARG A 37 4.51 -20.63 -6.31
CA ARG A 37 4.98 -19.28 -6.70
C ARG A 37 4.12 -18.18 -6.11
N GLU A 38 2.81 -18.34 -6.12
CA GLU A 38 1.90 -17.34 -5.55
C GLU A 38 2.01 -17.26 -4.03
N ALA A 39 2.16 -18.40 -3.34
CA ALA A 39 2.44 -18.42 -1.92
C ALA A 39 3.75 -17.67 -1.59
N ALA A 40 4.81 -17.89 -2.37
CA ALA A 40 6.07 -17.16 -2.19
C ALA A 40 5.92 -15.65 -2.41
N ARG A 41 5.15 -15.22 -3.41
CA ARG A 41 4.86 -13.79 -3.62
C ARG A 41 4.06 -13.18 -2.47
N ARG A 42 3.08 -13.89 -1.93
CA ARG A 42 2.33 -13.47 -0.72
C ARG A 42 3.24 -13.31 0.49
N SER A 43 4.13 -14.27 0.72
CA SER A 43 5.12 -14.16 1.80
C SER A 43 6.05 -12.97 1.60
N GLN A 44 6.42 -12.66 0.35
CA GLN A 44 7.23 -11.47 0.05
C GLN A 44 6.48 -10.16 0.35
N CYS A 45 5.19 -10.02 0.00
CA CYS A 45 4.45 -8.80 0.32
C CYS A 45 4.22 -8.66 1.86
N SER A 46 4.02 -9.77 2.58
CA SER A 46 4.03 -9.78 4.05
C SER A 46 5.39 -9.32 4.62
N ASN A 47 6.51 -9.78 4.07
CA ASN A 47 7.84 -9.36 4.49
C ASN A 47 8.11 -7.87 4.18
N ASN A 48 7.66 -7.39 3.04
CA ASN A 48 7.74 -5.97 2.66
C ASN A 48 6.97 -5.10 3.67
N LEU A 49 5.73 -5.48 4.03
CA LEU A 49 4.95 -4.83 5.08
C LEU A 49 5.66 -4.85 6.43
N LYS A 50 6.29 -5.97 6.80
CA LYS A 50 7.10 -6.05 8.02
C LYS A 50 8.27 -5.05 8.00
N GLN A 51 8.99 -4.94 6.88
CA GLN A 51 10.08 -3.98 6.72
C GLN A 51 9.59 -2.53 6.80
N LEU A 52 8.45 -2.22 6.17
CA LEU A 52 7.82 -0.89 6.24
C LEU A 52 7.37 -0.57 7.67
N GLY A 53 6.75 -1.52 8.37
CA GLY A 53 6.37 -1.40 9.78
C GLY A 53 7.57 -1.15 10.68
N LEU A 54 8.68 -1.88 10.48
CA LEU A 54 9.94 -1.64 11.19
C LEU A 54 10.50 -0.23 10.90
N GLY A 55 10.43 0.24 9.66
CA GLY A 55 10.80 1.62 9.30
C GLY A 55 9.95 2.66 10.04
N VAL A 56 8.65 2.43 10.17
CA VAL A 56 7.76 3.26 10.99
C VAL A 56 8.13 3.21 12.46
N HIS A 57 8.44 2.03 13.03
CA HIS A 57 8.90 1.92 14.41
C HIS A 57 10.23 2.63 14.66
N GLY A 58 11.18 2.58 13.71
CA GLY A 58 12.42 3.35 13.76
C GLY A 58 12.14 4.86 13.81
N PHE A 59 11.21 5.34 12.98
CA PHE A 59 10.74 6.73 13.05
C PHE A 59 10.15 7.06 14.42
N ILE A 60 9.27 6.21 14.95
CA ILE A 60 8.63 6.42 16.25
C ILE A 60 9.66 6.43 17.37
N ASP A 61 10.68 5.56 17.34
CA ASP A 61 11.69 5.51 18.38
C ASP A 61 12.53 6.79 18.40
N GLN A 62 12.93 7.31 17.23
CA GLN A 62 13.70 8.55 17.15
C GLN A 62 12.86 9.80 17.46
N ASN A 63 11.60 9.85 17.00
CA ASN A 63 10.78 11.07 17.02
C ASN A 63 9.74 11.10 18.14
N LYS A 64 9.48 9.96 18.82
CA LYS A 64 8.46 9.75 19.87
C LYS A 64 7.03 10.12 19.43
N LYS A 65 6.75 9.99 18.14
CA LYS A 65 5.48 10.28 17.46
C LYS A 65 5.36 9.41 16.22
N LEU A 66 4.13 9.17 15.75
CA LEU A 66 3.90 8.50 14.47
C LEU A 66 4.28 9.43 13.30
N PRO A 67 4.68 8.85 12.15
CA PRO A 67 4.87 9.63 10.93
C PRO A 67 3.54 10.25 10.47
N PRO A 68 3.60 11.35 9.71
CA PRO A 68 2.41 11.92 9.09
C PRO A 68 1.87 10.98 8.01
N GLY A 69 0.55 10.89 7.84
CA GLY A 69 -0.01 10.18 6.68
C GLY A 69 0.37 10.89 5.37
N VAL A 70 0.02 12.17 5.29
CA VAL A 70 0.56 13.14 4.32
C VAL A 70 0.62 14.49 5.00
N VAL A 71 1.65 15.28 4.70
CA VAL A 71 1.78 16.61 5.29
C VAL A 71 1.14 17.66 4.40
N ASP A 72 0.27 18.45 5.01
CA ASP A 72 -0.44 19.53 4.38
C ASP A 72 -0.38 20.78 5.26
N ASN A 73 0.28 21.84 4.75
CA ASN A 73 0.23 23.18 5.30
C ASN A 73 -0.50 24.15 4.35
N LEU A 74 -1.75 23.87 3.99
CA LEU A 74 -2.63 24.87 3.38
C LEU A 74 -3.02 26.03 4.30
N LEU A 75 -2.65 25.97 5.58
CA LEU A 75 -2.71 27.14 6.43
C LEU A 75 -1.55 28.04 6.03
N SER A 76 -1.87 29.19 5.43
CA SER A 76 -1.04 30.39 5.47
C SER A 76 -0.69 30.66 6.93
N SER A 77 0.35 30.00 7.39
CA SER A 77 0.75 30.00 8.76
C SER A 77 2.24 30.18 8.72
N THR A 78 2.63 31.39 9.09
CA THR A 78 3.85 31.73 9.81
C THR A 78 4.07 30.86 11.08
N SER A 79 3.42 29.69 11.14
CA SER A 79 3.18 28.77 12.25
C SER A 79 2.97 27.33 11.73
N GLY A 80 3.56 26.97 10.59
CA GLY A 80 3.73 25.56 10.20
C GLY A 80 4.59 24.82 11.23
N ALA A 81 4.31 23.54 11.45
CA ALA A 81 5.03 22.70 12.42
C ALA A 81 6.56 22.87 12.26
N ASN A 82 7.18 23.57 13.21
CA ASN A 82 8.62 23.84 13.27
C ASN A 82 9.25 24.50 12.03
N GLY A 83 8.50 25.30 11.26
CA GLY A 83 9.06 26.05 10.12
C GLY A 83 9.53 25.20 8.94
N ALA A 84 9.22 23.89 8.92
CA ALA A 84 9.61 22.99 7.85
C ALA A 84 8.55 22.96 6.72
N VAL A 85 9.01 23.09 5.48
CA VAL A 85 8.18 23.11 4.27
C VAL A 85 7.88 21.67 3.83
N LEU A 86 7.14 20.93 4.66
CA LEU A 86 6.88 19.51 4.48
C LEU A 86 5.77 19.17 3.45
N ASN A 87 5.17 20.18 2.80
CA ASN A 87 3.93 20.01 2.02
C ASN A 87 4.05 18.91 0.96
N GLY A 88 3.10 17.97 0.98
CA GLY A 88 2.95 16.89 0.00
C GLY A 88 3.80 15.64 0.24
N TRP A 89 4.72 15.62 1.21
CA TRP A 89 5.42 14.39 1.58
C TRP A 89 4.54 13.47 2.43
N SER A 90 4.61 12.16 2.16
CA SER A 90 3.84 11.12 2.84
C SER A 90 4.68 10.33 3.84
N TRP A 91 4.02 9.46 4.62
CA TRP A 91 4.66 8.54 5.57
C TRP A 91 5.84 7.77 4.94
N GLY A 92 5.73 7.35 3.67
CA GLY A 92 6.74 6.53 3.01
C GLY A 92 8.07 7.25 2.81
N ALA A 93 8.05 8.56 2.54
CA ALA A 93 9.28 9.36 2.47
C ALA A 93 9.93 9.54 3.84
N GLN A 94 9.14 9.63 4.91
CA GLN A 94 9.62 9.89 6.27
C GLN A 94 10.34 8.68 6.89
N ILE A 95 10.01 7.46 6.44
CA ILE A 95 10.60 6.23 6.99
C ILE A 95 11.89 5.80 6.28
N LEU A 96 12.25 6.41 5.15
CA LEU A 96 13.44 6.03 4.36
C LEU A 96 14.75 5.94 5.17
N PRO A 97 15.07 6.86 6.11
CA PRO A 97 16.30 6.77 6.90
C PRO A 97 16.38 5.51 7.76
N PHE A 98 15.24 4.91 8.12
CA PHE A 98 15.14 3.71 8.95
C PHE A 98 15.03 2.42 8.13
N MET A 99 15.20 2.54 6.81
CA MET A 99 15.14 1.42 5.86
C MET A 99 16.42 1.30 5.03
N GLU A 100 17.56 1.80 5.54
CA GLU A 100 18.83 1.86 4.80
C GLU A 100 18.76 2.70 3.51
N LEU A 101 17.80 3.62 3.42
CA LEU A 101 17.59 4.53 2.28
C LEU A 101 17.90 5.98 2.67
N SER A 102 18.88 6.22 3.54
CA SER A 102 19.29 7.56 4.00
C SER A 102 19.73 8.47 2.85
N THR A 103 20.54 7.97 1.90
CA THR A 103 20.95 8.74 0.72
C THR A 103 19.77 9.18 -0.15
N MET A 104 18.72 8.35 -0.23
CA MET A 104 17.48 8.72 -0.93
C MET A 104 16.78 9.86 -0.19
N TYR A 105 16.63 9.75 1.13
CA TYR A 105 16.05 10.80 1.97
C TYR A 105 16.82 12.12 1.88
N ASP A 106 18.15 12.07 1.95
CA ASP A 106 19.03 13.24 1.88
C ASP A 106 19.00 13.91 0.51
N THR A 107 18.71 13.17 -0.56
CA THR A 107 18.51 13.77 -1.89
C THR A 107 17.13 14.42 -2.00
N LEU A 108 16.10 13.78 -1.43
CA LEU A 108 14.73 14.30 -1.47
C LEU A 108 14.54 15.53 -0.58
N GLN A 109 15.28 15.61 0.53
CA GLN A 109 15.25 16.71 1.50
C GLN A 109 13.83 17.13 1.89
N PRO A 110 12.98 16.19 2.35
CA PRO A 110 11.57 16.45 2.56
C PRO A 110 11.29 17.50 3.65
N THR A 111 12.26 17.74 4.55
CA THR A 111 12.23 18.79 5.58
C THR A 111 12.48 20.20 5.06
N THR A 112 13.15 20.30 3.92
CA THR A 112 13.63 21.57 3.35
C THR A 112 12.76 22.03 2.20
N TYR A 113 12.28 21.11 1.37
CA TYR A 113 11.50 21.42 0.17
C TYR A 113 10.12 20.76 0.19
N ALA A 114 9.10 21.54 -0.19
CA ALA A 114 7.77 21.01 -0.46
C ALA A 114 7.79 20.16 -1.72
N TYR A 115 6.99 19.10 -1.71
CA TYR A 115 6.49 18.48 -2.91
C TYR A 115 5.36 19.35 -3.51
N ILE A 116 5.71 20.14 -4.54
CA ILE A 116 4.76 20.80 -5.46
C ILE A 116 3.74 21.69 -4.72
N PHE A 117 4.24 22.65 -3.93
CA PHE A 117 3.40 23.71 -3.36
C PHE A 117 4.10 25.08 -3.50
N GLY A 118 3.38 26.08 -4.01
CA GLY A 118 3.86 27.48 -4.04
C GLY A 118 4.98 27.81 -5.03
N GLY A 119 5.19 27.03 -6.09
CA GLY A 119 6.20 27.32 -7.13
C GLY A 119 7.60 26.74 -6.86
N ALA A 120 7.82 26.11 -5.70
CA ALA A 120 9.00 25.28 -5.46
C ALA A 120 8.87 23.97 -6.24
N THR A 121 9.60 23.88 -7.36
CA THR A 121 9.68 22.68 -8.20
C THR A 121 10.78 21.78 -7.67
N PRO A 122 10.55 20.47 -7.46
CA PRO A 122 11.63 19.54 -7.17
C PRO A 122 12.74 19.65 -8.22
N GLY A 123 14.00 19.74 -7.79
CA GLY A 123 15.17 19.73 -8.67
C GLY A 123 15.27 18.42 -9.45
N THR A 124 16.06 18.40 -10.52
CA THR A 124 16.22 17.24 -11.42
C THR A 124 16.54 15.95 -10.65
N ASP A 125 17.41 16.01 -9.66
CA ASP A 125 17.79 14.84 -8.86
C ASP A 125 16.64 14.31 -8.01
N GLN A 126 15.85 15.20 -7.40
CA GLN A 126 14.65 14.80 -6.65
C GLN A 126 13.63 14.09 -7.55
N LYS A 127 13.43 14.58 -8.78
CA LYS A 127 12.56 13.93 -9.77
C LYS A 127 13.06 12.53 -10.14
N ASN A 128 14.36 12.41 -10.41
CA ASN A 128 14.98 11.14 -10.76
C ASN A 128 14.82 10.11 -9.62
N ARG A 129 15.01 10.54 -8.37
CA ARG A 129 14.82 9.71 -7.17
C ARG A 129 13.39 9.27 -6.97
N LEU A 130 12.41 10.13 -7.21
CA LEU A 130 10.98 9.77 -7.11
C LEU A 130 10.55 8.74 -8.16
N SER A 131 11.17 8.77 -9.34
CA SER A 131 10.92 7.81 -10.43
C SER A 131 11.67 6.47 -10.26
N GLN A 132 12.52 6.34 -9.23
CA GLN A 132 13.24 5.10 -8.96
C GLN A 132 12.30 4.08 -8.30
N ALA A 133 12.27 2.86 -8.83
CA ALA A 133 11.52 1.77 -8.22
C ALA A 133 12.20 1.30 -6.93
N LEU A 134 11.42 1.24 -5.84
CA LEU A 134 11.88 0.70 -4.56
C LEU A 134 11.19 -0.66 -4.35
N PRO A 135 11.93 -1.79 -4.45
CA PRO A 135 11.34 -3.12 -4.39
C PRO A 135 10.51 -3.40 -3.13
N VAL A 136 10.88 -2.79 -1.99
CA VAL A 136 10.15 -2.92 -0.72
C VAL A 136 8.76 -2.28 -0.76
N PHE A 137 8.54 -1.28 -1.62
CA PHE A 137 7.23 -0.63 -1.79
C PHE A 137 6.37 -1.30 -2.87
N ILE A 138 6.89 -2.31 -3.57
CA ILE A 138 6.21 -2.98 -4.70
C ILE A 138 5.85 -4.42 -4.29
N CYS A 139 4.63 -4.84 -4.57
CA CYS A 139 4.22 -6.23 -4.36
C CYS A 139 4.54 -7.07 -5.60
N PRO A 140 5.27 -8.20 -5.50
CA PRO A 140 5.68 -8.97 -6.69
C PRO A 140 4.53 -9.55 -7.54
N THR A 141 3.33 -9.69 -6.98
CA THR A 141 2.14 -10.10 -7.76
C THR A 141 1.57 -8.94 -8.57
N ASP A 142 1.78 -7.71 -8.12
CA ASP A 142 1.40 -6.48 -8.80
C ASP A 142 2.65 -5.73 -9.31
N ALA A 143 3.62 -6.48 -9.81
CA ALA A 143 4.96 -5.98 -10.18
C ALA A 143 5.02 -5.18 -11.49
N GLU A 144 3.89 -4.74 -12.02
CA GLU A 144 3.93 -3.73 -13.08
C GLU A 144 4.32 -2.40 -12.44
N SER A 145 5.63 -2.14 -12.41
CA SER A 145 6.21 -0.85 -12.04
C SER A 145 5.62 0.22 -12.95
N THR A 146 4.49 0.78 -12.55
CA THR A 146 3.82 1.86 -13.24
C THR A 146 4.35 3.14 -12.63
N THR A 147 5.34 3.72 -13.30
CA THR A 147 5.58 5.13 -13.07
C THR A 147 4.33 5.91 -13.49
N GLN A 148 3.86 6.78 -12.61
CA GLN A 148 2.71 7.64 -12.88
C GLN A 148 3.18 9.07 -12.94
N THR A 149 2.69 9.80 -13.95
CA THR A 149 2.92 11.23 -14.06
C THR A 149 1.85 11.96 -13.24
N PHE A 150 2.28 12.61 -12.16
CA PHE A 150 1.46 13.40 -11.27
C PHE A 150 1.92 14.87 -11.32
N ASP A 151 1.02 15.80 -11.65
CA ASP A 151 1.32 17.24 -11.77
C ASP A 151 2.55 17.57 -12.64
N GLY A 152 2.81 16.75 -13.67
CA GLY A 152 3.96 16.87 -14.57
C GLY A 152 5.25 16.17 -14.12
N TYR A 153 5.20 15.39 -13.02
CA TYR A 153 6.34 14.66 -12.47
C TYR A 153 6.10 13.16 -12.42
N VAL A 154 7.11 12.40 -12.82
CA VAL A 154 7.06 10.94 -12.83
C VAL A 154 7.43 10.41 -11.44
N GLN A 155 6.57 9.60 -10.84
CA GLN A 155 6.83 8.92 -9.57
C GLN A 155 6.47 7.44 -9.67
N THR A 156 7.24 6.59 -9.00
CA THR A 156 6.98 5.15 -8.93
C THR A 156 5.73 4.85 -8.12
N SER A 157 4.97 3.84 -8.55
CA SER A 157 3.89 3.28 -7.78
C SER A 157 4.35 2.66 -6.44
N CYS A 158 3.40 2.53 -5.52
CA CYS A 158 3.48 1.79 -4.26
C CYS A 158 2.35 0.76 -4.20
N ASN A 159 2.50 -0.31 -3.44
CA ASN A 159 1.42 -1.28 -3.17
C ASN A 159 0.93 -1.28 -1.72
N TYR A 160 1.32 -0.27 -0.94
CA TYR A 160 0.99 -0.18 0.47
C TYR A 160 0.52 1.24 0.80
N VAL A 161 -0.49 1.35 1.65
CA VAL A 161 -1.07 2.64 2.05
C VAL A 161 -1.24 2.72 3.56
N GLY A 162 -1.15 3.94 4.09
CA GLY A 162 -1.32 4.20 5.51
C GLY A 162 -2.80 4.20 5.92
N ASN A 163 -3.09 3.62 7.09
CA ASN A 163 -4.44 3.62 7.64
C ASN A 163 -4.83 5.00 8.19
N CYS A 164 -5.84 5.62 7.56
CA CYS A 164 -6.41 6.88 8.02
C CYS A 164 -7.81 6.74 8.64
N GLN A 165 -8.48 5.60 8.50
CA GLN A 165 -9.89 5.37 8.87
C GLN A 165 -10.75 6.60 8.51
N GLN A 166 -10.89 6.88 7.21
CA GLN A 166 -11.71 7.99 6.72
C GLN A 166 -12.72 7.49 5.71
N LYS A 167 -13.98 7.92 5.86
CA LYS A 167 -15.11 7.52 5.00
C LYS A 167 -14.94 7.95 3.54
N GLN A 168 -14.41 9.16 3.33
CA GLN A 168 -14.20 9.79 2.03
C GLN A 168 -12.91 10.60 2.04
N LEU A 169 -11.80 10.04 1.53
CA LEU A 169 -10.55 10.78 1.37
C LEU A 169 -10.57 11.74 0.18
N ASP A 170 -11.57 11.67 -0.69
CA ASP A 170 -11.74 12.55 -1.85
C ASP A 170 -12.50 13.85 -1.52
N ASN A 171 -12.99 14.02 -0.29
CA ASN A 171 -13.84 15.13 0.13
C ASN A 171 -13.29 15.90 1.36
N GLU A 172 -13.30 17.24 1.33
CA GLU A 172 -12.75 18.12 2.39
C GLU A 172 -13.49 18.09 3.71
N GLY A 173 -14.79 17.83 3.70
CA GLY A 173 -15.62 17.97 4.89
C GLY A 173 -15.30 16.96 6.00
N ALA A 174 -14.54 15.91 5.70
CA ALA A 174 -14.30 14.79 6.59
C ALA A 174 -12.88 14.80 7.17
N ASN A 175 -12.57 15.77 8.03
CA ASN A 175 -11.36 15.73 8.87
C ASN A 175 -11.46 14.74 10.04
N ASN A 176 -12.53 13.94 10.11
CA ASN A 176 -12.71 12.87 11.09
C ASN A 176 -11.94 11.63 10.65
N ALA A 177 -10.62 11.69 10.75
CA ALA A 177 -9.75 10.53 10.61
C ALA A 177 -9.51 9.90 11.98
N ASN A 178 -10.01 8.68 12.18
CA ASN A 178 -9.76 7.93 13.40
C ASN A 178 -8.57 6.96 13.29
N GLY A 179 -7.99 6.81 12.10
CA GLY A 179 -6.81 5.98 11.90
C GLY A 179 -5.54 6.60 12.47
N VAL A 180 -4.43 5.92 12.25
CA VAL A 180 -3.12 6.26 12.83
C VAL A 180 -2.25 7.12 11.91
N LEU A 181 -2.52 7.11 10.60
CA LEU A 181 -1.83 7.88 9.57
C LEU A 181 -2.84 8.69 8.76
N PHE A 182 -2.97 9.99 9.03
CA PHE A 182 -3.96 10.84 8.36
C PHE A 182 -3.36 12.18 7.91
N ASN A 183 -4.16 12.98 7.19
CA ASN A 183 -3.73 14.27 6.68
C ASN A 183 -3.31 15.22 7.82
N SER A 184 -2.13 15.83 7.70
CA SER A 184 -1.56 16.71 8.72
C SER A 184 -1.53 16.09 10.11
N SER A 185 -1.28 14.77 10.23
CA SER A 185 -1.09 14.08 11.52
C SER A 185 0.31 14.29 12.11
N TYR A 186 1.20 15.04 11.44
CA TYR A 186 2.58 15.27 11.89
C TYR A 186 2.63 15.78 13.35
N GLY A 187 3.20 14.98 14.25
CA GLY A 187 3.32 15.34 15.67
C GLY A 187 2.03 15.30 16.48
N LYS A 188 0.92 14.85 15.90
CA LYS A 188 -0.39 14.78 16.58
C LYS A 188 -0.66 13.46 17.30
N LEU A 189 -0.01 12.37 16.87
CA LEU A 189 -0.20 11.04 17.45
C LEU A 189 1.09 10.44 17.97
N LYS A 190 0.99 9.76 19.11
CA LYS A 190 2.00 8.91 19.73
C LYS A 190 1.42 7.50 19.90
N ILE A 191 2.27 6.50 20.11
CA ILE A 191 1.82 5.11 20.35
C ILE A 191 0.79 5.04 21.49
N ARG A 192 0.98 5.81 22.57
CA ARG A 192 0.04 5.84 23.71
C ARG A 192 -1.38 6.31 23.36
N ASP A 193 -1.53 7.01 22.24
CA ASP A 193 -2.82 7.55 21.80
C ASP A 193 -3.63 6.50 20.99
N ILE A 194 -3.07 5.28 20.83
CA ILE A 194 -3.71 4.09 20.27
C ILE A 194 -4.29 3.29 21.45
N THR A 195 -5.44 3.74 21.94
CA THR A 195 -6.07 3.17 23.15
C THR A 195 -6.76 1.84 22.90
N ASP A 196 -7.06 1.52 21.64
CA ASP A 196 -7.61 0.21 21.25
C ASP A 196 -6.59 -0.94 21.31
N GLY A 197 -5.30 -0.59 21.37
CA GLY A 197 -4.20 -1.53 21.47
C GLY A 197 -3.42 -1.65 20.16
N THR A 198 -2.10 -1.68 20.26
CA THR A 198 -1.22 -1.71 19.08
C THR A 198 -1.35 -3.00 18.27
N THR A 199 -1.81 -4.08 18.89
CA THR A 199 -2.08 -5.38 18.25
C THR A 199 -3.38 -5.38 17.44
N ASN A 200 -4.32 -4.48 17.72
CA ASN A 200 -5.65 -4.47 17.10
C ASN A 200 -5.82 -3.33 16.08
N THR A 201 -4.94 -2.33 16.11
CA THR A 201 -4.97 -1.23 15.16
C THR A 201 -4.03 -1.45 13.97
N ILE A 202 -4.58 -1.45 12.76
CA ILE A 202 -3.86 -1.52 11.49
C ILE A 202 -3.02 -0.24 11.31
N LEU A 203 -1.76 -0.43 10.91
CA LEU A 203 -0.83 0.64 10.56
C LEU A 203 -0.79 0.89 9.05
N LEU A 204 -0.44 -0.14 8.28
CA LEU A 204 -0.42 -0.10 6.80
C LEU A 204 -1.17 -1.31 6.25
N GLY A 205 -1.67 -1.20 5.02
CA GLY A 205 -2.29 -2.32 4.31
C GLY A 205 -2.01 -2.30 2.82
N GLU A 206 -2.19 -3.45 2.19
CA GLU A 206 -2.00 -3.60 0.74
C GLU A 206 -3.06 -2.85 -0.07
N ARG A 207 -2.60 -2.27 -1.18
CA ARG A 207 -3.46 -1.81 -2.28
C ARG A 207 -2.83 -2.18 -3.62
N ALA A 208 -3.61 -2.82 -4.47
CA ALA A 208 -3.22 -3.08 -5.85
C ALA A 208 -3.25 -1.77 -6.65
N THR A 209 -2.20 -1.49 -7.42
CA THR A 209 -2.12 -0.40 -8.41
C THR A 209 -3.21 -0.54 -9.47
N ARG A 210 -3.58 -1.79 -9.77
CA ARG A 210 -4.62 -2.18 -10.74
C ARG A 210 -6.03 -2.28 -10.15
N ALA A 211 -6.26 -1.79 -8.92
CA ALA A 211 -7.57 -1.93 -8.28
C ALA A 211 -8.69 -1.51 -9.24
N ARG A 212 -9.58 -2.47 -9.52
CA ARG A 212 -10.49 -2.60 -10.67
C ARG A 212 -11.47 -1.44 -10.91
N SER A 213 -11.40 -0.35 -10.13
CA SER A 213 -12.38 0.73 -10.15
C SER A 213 -11.81 2.15 -10.11
N THR A 214 -10.54 2.39 -9.76
CA THR A 214 -10.03 3.78 -9.68
C THR A 214 -9.18 4.18 -10.89
N GLY A 215 -8.41 3.25 -11.48
CA GLY A 215 -7.37 3.64 -12.44
C GLY A 215 -6.31 4.57 -11.83
N THR A 216 -6.28 4.66 -10.50
CA THR A 216 -5.52 5.62 -9.69
C THR A 216 -4.51 4.79 -8.90
N GLY A 217 -3.28 4.66 -9.41
CA GLY A 217 -2.27 3.85 -8.73
C GLY A 217 -1.65 4.60 -7.56
N THR A 218 -1.32 3.90 -6.48
CA THR A 218 -0.74 4.47 -5.25
C THR A 218 0.70 4.93 -5.41
N LEU A 219 1.16 5.89 -4.60
CA LEU A 219 2.49 6.51 -4.66
C LEU A 219 3.25 6.24 -3.38
N TRP A 220 4.57 6.07 -3.45
CA TRP A 220 5.35 5.68 -2.27
C TRP A 220 5.80 6.89 -1.43
N GLY A 221 6.09 8.02 -2.07
CA GLY A 221 6.86 9.10 -1.43
C GLY A 221 6.02 10.34 -1.12
N ALA A 222 5.19 10.76 -2.07
CA ALA A 222 4.54 12.06 -2.01
C ALA A 222 3.20 12.05 -2.73
N ALA A 223 2.29 12.89 -2.27
CA ALA A 223 1.03 13.17 -2.93
C ALA A 223 0.64 14.61 -2.58
N LYS A 224 0.31 15.42 -3.59
CA LYS A 224 -0.07 16.81 -3.35
C LYS A 224 -1.42 16.86 -2.64
N PRO A 225 -1.54 17.46 -1.46
CA PRO A 225 -2.78 17.38 -0.68
C PRO A 225 -3.99 17.93 -1.47
N TYR A 226 -3.83 19.03 -2.20
CA TYR A 226 -4.88 19.68 -3.02
C TYR A 226 -4.50 19.71 -4.49
N GLY A 227 -5.41 19.33 -5.37
CA GLY A 227 -5.23 19.44 -6.81
C GLY A 227 -6.47 18.96 -7.54
N ASN A 228 -6.42 18.95 -8.87
CA ASN A 228 -7.38 18.16 -9.63
C ASN A 228 -7.04 16.69 -9.37
N LEU A 229 -8.02 15.85 -9.02
CA LEU A 229 -7.82 14.42 -9.15
C LEU A 229 -7.45 14.12 -10.61
N ILE A 230 -6.61 13.09 -10.78
CA ILE A 230 -6.56 12.36 -12.05
C ILE A 230 -7.83 11.50 -12.08
N ASP A 231 -8.98 12.13 -12.27
CA ASP A 231 -10.21 11.39 -12.54
C ASP A 231 -10.23 11.11 -14.03
N THR A 232 -9.91 9.87 -14.42
CA THR A 232 -10.21 9.37 -15.77
C THR A 232 -11.73 9.15 -15.97
N ARG A 233 -12.58 9.57 -15.02
CA ARG A 233 -13.99 9.18 -14.95
C ARG A 233 -15.02 10.25 -14.60
N SER A 234 -14.70 11.54 -14.58
CA SER A 234 -15.75 12.57 -14.41
C SER A 234 -15.67 13.72 -15.40
N SER A 235 -15.76 13.42 -16.70
CA SER A 235 -16.32 14.39 -17.66
C SER A 235 -17.85 14.34 -17.58
N GLY A 236 -18.41 14.94 -16.53
CA GLY A 236 -19.87 15.07 -16.37
C GLY A 236 -20.33 16.08 -15.33
N SER A 237 -19.52 16.39 -14.33
CA SER A 237 -19.88 17.37 -13.31
C SER A 237 -18.61 18.01 -12.79
N THR A 238 -18.56 19.34 -12.90
CA THR A 238 -17.70 20.34 -12.23
C THR A 238 -16.35 19.87 -11.66
N PRO A 239 -15.24 20.62 -11.85
CA PRO A 239 -13.94 20.28 -11.27
C PRO A 239 -14.00 20.42 -9.74
N GLU A 240 -14.55 19.43 -9.08
CA GLU A 240 -14.48 19.26 -7.64
C GLU A 240 -13.01 19.08 -7.32
N ARG A 241 -12.50 19.94 -6.44
CA ARG A 241 -11.15 19.87 -5.87
C ARG A 241 -11.05 18.58 -5.07
N LYS A 242 -10.83 17.47 -5.75
CA LYS A 242 -10.76 16.16 -5.12
C LYS A 242 -9.29 15.86 -4.76
N TYR A 243 -9.08 15.27 -3.59
CA TYR A 243 -7.78 15.22 -2.89
C TYR A 243 -6.92 14.04 -3.33
N ASN A 244 -5.64 14.28 -3.59
CA ASN A 244 -4.70 13.22 -3.99
C ASN A 244 -4.18 12.38 -2.82
N ARG A 245 -4.65 12.62 -1.59
CA ARG A 245 -4.30 11.79 -0.42
C ARG A 245 -4.69 10.32 -0.58
N ILE A 246 -5.61 10.02 -1.48
CA ILE A 246 -5.97 8.64 -1.88
C ILE A 246 -4.78 7.83 -2.40
N TYR A 247 -3.71 8.47 -2.90
CA TYR A 247 -2.54 7.76 -3.40
C TYR A 247 -1.65 7.17 -2.31
N VAL A 248 -1.77 7.64 -1.06
CA VAL A 248 -0.88 7.25 0.04
C VAL A 248 -1.63 6.73 1.27
N LEU A 249 -2.95 6.96 1.34
CA LEU A 249 -3.82 6.59 2.46
C LEU A 249 -4.96 5.65 2.04
N GLY A 250 -5.43 4.86 3.01
CA GLY A 250 -6.57 3.98 2.89
C GLY A 250 -7.46 3.94 4.12
N GLY A 251 -8.70 3.50 3.92
CA GLY A 251 -9.74 3.42 4.93
C GLY A 251 -10.73 2.27 4.66
N GLY A 252 -11.35 1.79 5.73
CA GLY A 252 -12.16 0.58 5.81
C GLY A 252 -13.60 0.71 5.35
N HIS A 253 -13.97 1.89 4.86
CA HIS A 253 -15.33 2.19 4.44
C HIS A 253 -15.85 1.27 3.32
N ARG A 254 -14.97 0.57 2.59
CA ARG A 254 -15.39 -0.49 1.67
C ARG A 254 -14.64 -1.77 1.95
N ARG A 255 -15.23 -2.88 1.48
CA ARG A 255 -14.67 -4.22 1.58
C ARG A 255 -13.31 -4.29 0.88
N ILE A 256 -12.46 -5.17 1.40
CA ILE A 256 -11.23 -5.57 0.72
C ILE A 256 -11.60 -6.10 -0.67
N ASN A 257 -10.83 -5.73 -1.70
CA ASN A 257 -11.06 -6.10 -3.10
C ASN A 257 -12.39 -5.64 -3.71
N GLN A 258 -13.14 -4.75 -3.06
CA GLN A 258 -14.35 -4.18 -3.65
C GLN A 258 -14.00 -3.31 -4.87
N ASN A 259 -14.79 -3.47 -5.93
CA ASN A 259 -14.72 -2.60 -7.09
C ASN A 259 -15.29 -1.22 -6.74
N SER A 260 -14.46 -0.32 -6.21
CA SER A 260 -14.86 1.04 -5.81
C SER A 260 -13.86 2.12 -6.23
N THR A 261 -14.36 3.31 -6.57
CA THR A 261 -13.56 4.52 -6.80
C THR A 261 -12.98 5.11 -5.50
N SER A 262 -13.07 4.35 -4.40
CA SER A 262 -12.87 4.83 -3.04
C SER A 262 -11.71 4.09 -2.37
N VAL A 263 -11.37 4.56 -1.18
CA VAL A 263 -10.12 4.46 -0.41
C VAL A 263 -9.74 3.09 0.14
N SER A 264 -10.04 2.02 -0.57
CA SER A 264 -10.10 0.69 0.06
C SER A 264 -8.84 -0.14 -0.18
N TYR A 265 -8.65 -1.11 0.69
CA TYR A 265 -7.54 -2.06 0.60
C TYR A 265 -7.83 -3.11 -0.45
N SER A 266 -6.79 -3.58 -1.13
CA SER A 266 -6.94 -4.60 -2.17
C SER A 266 -5.62 -5.32 -2.44
N SER A 267 -5.72 -6.55 -2.93
CA SER A 267 -4.59 -7.36 -3.30
C SER A 267 -4.91 -8.23 -4.51
N LEU A 268 -3.91 -8.49 -5.34
CA LEU A 268 -4.01 -9.43 -6.47
C LEU A 268 -3.78 -10.88 -6.04
N HIS A 269 -3.44 -11.09 -4.77
CA HIS A 269 -3.25 -12.40 -4.15
C HIS A 269 -4.56 -13.21 -4.00
N GLY A 270 -5.71 -12.55 -4.14
CA GLY A 270 -7.06 -13.12 -4.04
C GLY A 270 -7.51 -13.38 -2.59
N LYS A 271 -8.83 -13.34 -2.36
CA LYS A 271 -9.50 -13.66 -1.09
C LYS A 271 -9.20 -12.76 0.12
N GLY A 272 -8.42 -11.69 -0.04
CA GLY A 272 -8.07 -10.79 1.06
C GLY A 272 -6.88 -9.91 0.71
N ALA A 273 -6.24 -9.36 1.74
CA ALA A 273 -5.07 -8.49 1.64
C ALA A 273 -4.17 -8.63 2.87
N GLN A 274 -2.88 -8.31 2.72
CA GLN A 274 -1.96 -8.26 3.85
C GLN A 274 -1.98 -6.90 4.55
N PHE A 275 -1.82 -6.93 5.87
CA PHE A 275 -1.78 -5.76 6.73
C PHE A 275 -0.64 -5.88 7.73
N VAL A 276 -0.11 -4.74 8.16
CA VAL A 276 0.78 -4.62 9.32
C VAL A 276 0.09 -3.79 10.39
N PHE A 277 0.16 -4.25 11.63
CA PHE A 277 -0.45 -3.60 12.79
C PHE A 277 0.55 -2.67 13.49
N CYS A 278 0.05 -1.84 14.40
CA CYS A 278 0.85 -0.85 15.11
C CYS A 278 1.89 -1.45 16.09
N ASP A 279 1.83 -2.75 16.36
CA ASP A 279 2.85 -3.53 17.08
C ASP A 279 3.91 -4.14 16.13
N GLY A 280 3.73 -3.95 14.81
CA GLY A 280 4.57 -4.49 13.75
C GLY A 280 4.28 -5.94 13.37
N SER A 281 3.25 -6.58 13.93
CA SER A 281 2.77 -7.89 13.47
C SER A 281 2.13 -7.78 12.08
N THR A 282 2.22 -8.85 11.28
CA THR A 282 1.66 -8.88 9.92
C THR A 282 0.62 -9.97 9.81
N HIS A 283 -0.56 -9.63 9.35
CA HIS A 283 -1.69 -10.54 9.25
C HIS A 283 -2.37 -10.43 7.89
N PHE A 284 -2.81 -11.58 7.38
CA PHE A 284 -3.72 -11.64 6.26
C PHE A 284 -5.14 -11.47 6.79
N ILE A 285 -5.90 -10.56 6.18
CA ILE A 285 -7.32 -10.36 6.49
C ILE A 285 -8.13 -10.74 5.25
N SER A 286 -9.07 -11.66 5.44
CA SER A 286 -9.96 -12.14 4.39
C SER A 286 -10.89 -11.03 3.88
N GLU A 287 -11.24 -11.07 2.59
CA GLU A 287 -12.27 -10.19 2.02
C GLU A 287 -13.69 -10.52 2.52
N SER A 288 -13.86 -11.66 3.20
CA SER A 288 -15.09 -12.06 3.90
C SER A 288 -15.24 -11.44 5.29
N VAL A 289 -14.24 -10.72 5.80
CA VAL A 289 -14.31 -10.02 7.09
C VAL A 289 -15.56 -9.14 7.15
N GLU A 290 -16.19 -9.06 8.33
CA GLU A 290 -17.40 -8.29 8.51
C GLU A 290 -17.18 -6.82 8.11
N ASN A 291 -17.97 -6.38 7.12
CA ASN A 291 -17.96 -5.03 6.60
C ASN A 291 -19.31 -4.71 5.93
N ASP A 292 -19.95 -3.62 6.36
CA ASP A 292 -21.27 -3.20 5.89
C ASP A 292 -21.15 -2.31 4.66
N VAL A 293 -21.79 -2.73 3.58
CA VAL A 293 -21.82 -2.03 2.28
C VAL A 293 -22.94 -0.99 2.24
N GLN A 294 -23.90 -1.01 3.18
CA GLN A 294 -25.08 -0.14 3.18
C GLN A 294 -24.93 1.16 3.97
N HIS A 295 -23.75 1.43 4.55
CA HIS A 295 -23.38 2.74 5.11
C HIS A 295 -24.25 3.23 6.28
N ASN A 296 -25.02 2.34 6.92
CA ASN A 296 -25.99 2.72 7.95
C ASN A 296 -25.44 2.59 9.38
N VAL A 297 -24.37 1.82 9.59
CA VAL A 297 -23.75 1.64 10.91
C VAL A 297 -22.21 1.62 10.77
N SER A 298 -21.52 2.52 11.45
CA SER A 298 -20.05 2.71 11.41
C SER A 298 -19.27 1.68 12.24
N ASN A 299 -19.74 0.44 12.34
CA ASN A 299 -19.45 -0.46 13.46
C ASN A 299 -19.13 -1.90 13.02
N THR A 300 -18.33 -2.08 11.97
CA THR A 300 -17.91 -3.44 11.53
C THR A 300 -16.50 -3.79 11.98
N VAL A 301 -16.22 -5.08 12.17
CA VAL A 301 -14.88 -5.58 12.57
C VAL A 301 -13.77 -4.92 11.75
N PHE A 302 -13.90 -4.83 10.42
CA PHE A 302 -12.87 -4.24 9.59
C PHE A 302 -12.66 -2.73 9.79
N GLU A 303 -13.71 -2.00 10.16
CA GLU A 303 -13.62 -0.57 10.47
C GLU A 303 -13.03 -0.33 11.85
N TYR A 304 -13.32 -1.22 12.81
CA TYR A 304 -12.78 -1.17 14.17
C TYR A 304 -11.28 -1.46 14.20
N LEU A 305 -10.79 -2.45 13.46
CA LEU A 305 -9.35 -2.70 13.28
C LEU A 305 -8.58 -1.50 12.72
N GLN A 306 -9.27 -0.46 12.22
CA GLN A 306 -8.66 0.74 11.70
C GLN A 306 -8.80 1.95 12.62
N ASP A 307 -9.73 1.93 13.56
CA ASP A 307 -9.88 2.98 14.56
C ASP A 307 -8.78 2.81 15.62
N ARG A 308 -8.28 3.92 16.15
CA ARG A 308 -7.26 3.90 17.21
C ARG A 308 -7.88 3.94 18.61
N LYS A 309 -9.18 4.21 18.74
CA LYS A 309 -9.85 4.62 19.99
C LYS A 309 -11.31 4.17 20.13
N ASP A 310 -11.73 3.14 19.41
CA ASP A 310 -13.06 2.52 19.56
C ASP A 310 -13.18 1.66 20.83
N GLY A 311 -12.09 1.03 21.28
CA GLY A 311 -12.01 0.27 22.53
C GLY A 311 -12.55 -1.16 22.41
N ILE A 312 -12.45 -1.78 21.23
CA ILE A 312 -12.95 -3.13 20.94
C ILE A 312 -11.78 -4.01 20.45
N SER A 313 -11.47 -5.06 21.21
CA SER A 313 -10.47 -6.05 20.84
C SER A 313 -11.07 -7.24 20.09
N PHE A 314 -10.34 -7.77 19.10
CA PHE A 314 -10.70 -8.97 18.35
C PHE A 314 -9.60 -10.03 18.49
N ASP A 315 -9.98 -11.31 18.39
CA ASP A 315 -8.99 -12.36 18.15
C ASP A 315 -8.63 -12.37 16.66
N MET A 316 -7.34 -12.51 16.35
CA MET A 316 -6.86 -12.56 14.96
C MET A 316 -7.36 -13.79 14.22
N GLU A 317 -7.69 -14.86 14.95
CA GLU A 317 -8.27 -16.09 14.39
C GLU A 317 -9.69 -15.85 13.84
N ASP A 318 -10.44 -14.89 14.40
CA ASP A 318 -11.81 -14.56 13.97
C ASP A 318 -11.86 -13.74 12.68
N LEU A 319 -10.71 -13.22 12.22
CA LEU A 319 -10.62 -12.37 11.02
C LEU A 319 -10.62 -13.15 9.70
N ASN A 320 -10.49 -14.49 9.78
CA ASN A 320 -10.41 -15.37 8.63
C ASN A 320 -11.41 -16.55 8.72
N PRO A 321 -12.73 -16.27 8.62
CA PRO A 321 -13.75 -17.31 8.54
C PRO A 321 -13.73 -18.08 7.21
#